data_AF-C6TA43-F1
#
_entry.id   AF-C6TA43-F1
#
_cell.length_a   1.000
_cell.length_b   1.000
_cell.length_c   1.000
_cell.angle_alpha   90.00
_cell.angle_beta   90.00
_cell.angle_gamma   90.00
#
_symmetry.space_group_name_H-M   'P 1'
#
loop_
_entity.id
_entity.type
_entity.pdbx_description
1 polymer ?
#
loop_
_entity_poly.entity_id
_entity_poly.type
_entity_poly.pdbx_seq_one_letter_code
_entity_poly.pdbx_strand_id
1 'polypeptide(L)'
;MFIFQFLLLLPPTLRCFSKFPFPQTASSLTRAFSQSTSMSINLHSHAFSGNPLLSKFPLPGNPLSPSAALEALNARISLNNTHSSPSPSFKVLPFRNGRPLASSSAGTGDSPPIWDLGWLGLDDLRGIFENSGAQLSVDLLVYLNSSSEDDAVYWAIDVSDKVPELGSNNAAGLCFVELRTLMVATDWSDLQLMGNLAIAGHAKALLEWHNFSRFCGHCGEKTVPMEAGRRKKCSNDSCKKRIYPRVDPVVIMLVIDRENDRALLAKRPMRIARLYTCLSGFTEPGESLEEAVRRETWEETGIEVGEVVYHSSQPWPVAPNSIPCQLMVGFFAYAKSLEITVDKTELEDAQWFSREDVRKALTFAKYKQAQRTAAEKVEQMCKGLEKNRSLASDLNVESADEQHASIVVPGPFAIAYHLISSWAFSDQNVVNGVECNSKKPIGSMTNSYIFFFKESLEIKIMLLVLYISFISNNVKGFCASDGIFPSTFDFALFIHVQLKFFINNKLINIMQDHLLSVMVSKKKKK
;
A
#
# COMPACT_ATOMS: atom_id res chain seq x y z
N MET A 1 16.62 26.65 28.69
CA MET A 1 17.78 26.43 29.58
C MET A 1 17.85 24.94 29.85
N PHE A 2 18.59 24.08 29.19
CA PHE A 2 19.84 24.15 28.45
C PHE A 2 19.63 23.49 27.07
N ILE A 3 20.17 24.13 26.04
CA ILE A 3 20.45 23.74 24.64
C ILE A 3 20.33 25.08 23.89
N PHE A 4 21.24 25.98 24.23
CA PHE A 4 21.44 27.28 23.60
C PHE A 4 22.89 27.70 23.90
N GLN A 5 23.83 26.95 23.34
CA GLN A 5 25.16 27.44 23.04
C GLN A 5 25.70 26.58 21.90
N PHE A 6 26.12 27.22 20.81
CA PHE A 6 26.37 26.68 19.46
C PHE A 6 25.17 26.66 18.51
N LEU A 7 24.71 27.85 18.11
CA LEU A 7 24.34 28.17 16.73
C LEU A 7 24.08 29.69 16.64
N LEU A 8 25.17 30.45 16.82
CA LEU A 8 25.30 31.78 16.25
C LEU A 8 26.16 31.59 15.01
N LEU A 9 25.52 31.63 13.84
CA LEU A 9 25.99 32.21 12.57
C LEU A 9 25.00 31.77 11.49
N LEU A 10 23.98 32.60 11.28
CA LEU A 10 23.42 33.05 9.98
C LEU A 10 21.93 33.40 10.10
N PRO A 11 21.53 34.61 9.71
CA PRO A 11 20.14 34.99 9.46
C PRO A 11 19.92 35.34 7.96
N PRO A 12 18.73 35.77 7.53
CA PRO A 12 17.44 35.07 7.58
C PRO A 12 16.62 35.30 6.27
N THR A 13 15.34 34.89 6.27
CA THR A 13 14.21 35.44 5.46
C THR A 13 14.12 35.02 3.98
N LEU A 14 12.96 34.76 3.35
CA LEU A 14 11.53 34.83 3.69
C LEU A 14 10.75 34.07 2.58
N ARG A 15 9.77 33.24 2.99
CA ARG A 15 8.35 33.19 2.53
C ARG A 15 8.05 33.41 1.03
N CYS A 16 7.45 32.47 0.30
CA CYS A 16 6.03 32.02 0.28
C CYS A 16 5.36 32.32 -1.08
N PHE A 17 4.75 31.28 -1.69
CA PHE A 17 3.41 31.21 -2.35
C PHE A 17 3.07 32.21 -3.49
N SER A 18 2.40 31.87 -4.61
CA SER A 18 1.44 30.81 -4.92
C SER A 18 0.92 30.92 -6.37
N LYS A 19 0.16 29.88 -6.79
CA LYS A 19 -1.01 29.85 -7.73
C LYS A 19 -0.80 29.57 -9.24
N PHE A 20 -1.31 28.37 -9.62
CA PHE A 20 -2.10 27.89 -10.79
C PHE A 20 -2.61 28.94 -11.82
N PRO A 21 -2.99 28.58 -13.10
CA PRO A 21 -3.67 27.33 -13.53
C PRO A 21 -3.32 26.69 -14.91
N PHE A 22 -3.86 25.47 -15.10
CA PHE A 22 -4.12 24.67 -16.35
C PHE A 22 -4.95 25.48 -17.41
N PRO A 23 -5.18 25.07 -18.70
CA PRO A 23 -5.36 23.69 -19.21
C PRO A 23 -5.07 23.38 -20.73
N GLN A 24 -5.47 22.18 -21.20
CA GLN A 24 -5.88 21.78 -22.59
C GLN A 24 -4.75 21.62 -23.65
N THR A 25 -4.68 20.62 -24.55
CA THR A 25 -5.61 19.60 -25.07
C THR A 25 -4.85 18.59 -25.96
N ALA A 26 -5.28 17.32 -25.89
CA ALA A 26 -5.37 16.28 -26.92
C ALA A 26 -4.47 16.28 -28.19
N SER A 27 -3.81 15.14 -28.45
CA SER A 27 -4.06 14.22 -29.58
C SER A 27 -2.85 13.28 -29.76
N SER A 28 -3.02 11.99 -29.46
CA SER A 28 -3.13 10.90 -30.43
C SER A 28 -1.94 10.78 -31.40
N LEU A 29 -1.15 9.71 -31.25
CA LEU A 29 -1.00 8.71 -32.31
C LEU A 29 -0.22 7.48 -31.82
N THR A 30 -0.92 6.37 -31.94
CA THR A 30 -0.55 4.98 -31.70
C THR A 30 0.63 4.52 -32.56
N ARG A 31 1.56 3.76 -31.99
CA ARG A 31 2.15 2.62 -32.71
C ARG A 31 2.64 1.52 -31.77
N ALA A 32 2.10 0.34 -32.02
CA ALA A 32 2.31 -0.90 -31.31
C ALA A 32 3.75 -1.42 -31.45
N PHE A 33 4.28 -1.95 -30.34
CA PHE A 33 5.40 -2.89 -30.35
C PHE A 33 5.09 -4.09 -29.44
N SER A 34 5.32 -5.26 -30.04
CA SER A 34 5.26 -6.63 -29.53
C SER A 34 5.63 -6.79 -28.04
N GLN A 35 4.69 -7.33 -27.26
CA GLN A 35 4.82 -7.63 -25.84
C GLN A 35 5.53 -8.98 -25.63
N SER A 36 6.70 -8.94 -24.99
CA SER A 36 7.21 -10.06 -24.18
C SER A 36 6.58 -9.92 -22.78
N THR A 37 5.67 -10.83 -22.44
CA THR A 37 4.90 -10.83 -21.19
C THR A 37 5.73 -11.33 -20.00
N SER A 38 6.64 -10.50 -19.51
CA SER A 38 7.06 -10.55 -18.10
C SER A 38 6.12 -9.62 -17.33
N MET A 39 5.03 -10.17 -16.78
CA MET A 39 4.12 -9.38 -15.93
C MET A 39 4.62 -9.43 -14.48
N SER A 40 5.56 -8.56 -14.14
CA SER A 40 5.66 -8.10 -12.75
C SER A 40 4.34 -7.42 -12.39
N ILE A 41 3.60 -7.94 -11.44
CA ILE A 41 2.44 -7.25 -10.91
C ILE A 41 3.00 -6.05 -10.14
N ASN A 42 2.96 -4.86 -10.74
CA ASN A 42 3.36 -3.63 -10.08
C ASN A 42 2.27 -3.23 -9.07
N LEU A 43 2.18 -3.96 -7.97
CA LEU A 43 1.34 -3.59 -6.84
C LEU A 43 1.92 -2.33 -6.21
N HIS A 44 1.12 -1.27 -6.12
CA HIS A 44 1.52 -0.06 -5.40
C HIS A 44 1.51 -0.25 -3.88
N SER A 45 0.73 -1.21 -3.37
CA SER A 45 0.62 -1.53 -1.94
C SER A 45 0.26 -2.99 -1.71
N HIS A 46 0.64 -3.52 -0.54
CA HIS A 46 0.17 -4.82 -0.07
C HIS A 46 -1.35 -4.79 0.19
N ALA A 47 -2.02 -5.96 0.23
CA ALA A 47 -3.40 -6.01 0.69
C ALA A 47 -3.54 -5.41 2.09
N PHE A 48 -4.68 -4.79 2.37
CA PHE A 48 -4.96 -4.04 3.59
C PHE A 48 -4.07 -2.81 3.87
N SER A 49 -3.16 -2.46 2.96
CA SER A 49 -2.31 -1.27 3.02
C SER A 49 -2.80 -0.20 2.05
N GLY A 50 -2.37 1.06 2.24
CA GLY A 50 -2.73 2.14 1.32
C GLY A 50 -4.18 2.63 1.46
N ASN A 51 -4.74 2.60 2.67
CA ASN A 51 -6.10 3.08 2.94
C ASN A 51 -6.25 4.55 2.48
N PRO A 52 -7.05 4.83 1.43
CA PRO A 52 -7.15 6.17 0.85
C PRO A 52 -7.78 7.16 1.84
N LEU A 53 -8.64 6.69 2.74
CA LEU A 53 -9.25 7.54 3.78
C LEU A 53 -8.21 8.08 4.76
N LEU A 54 -7.09 7.39 5.02
CA LEU A 54 -6.05 7.85 5.96
C LEU A 54 -5.04 8.83 5.33
N SER A 55 -5.02 8.96 4.01
CA SER A 55 -4.00 9.75 3.30
C SER A 55 -4.22 11.27 3.38
N LYS A 56 -5.41 11.71 3.78
CA LYS A 56 -5.81 13.13 3.81
C LYS A 56 -6.41 13.46 5.17
N PHE A 57 -5.59 13.97 6.10
CA PHE A 57 -6.11 14.46 7.39
C PHE A 57 -6.72 15.85 7.24
N PRO A 58 -7.94 16.09 7.75
CA PRO A 58 -8.49 17.44 7.84
C PRO A 58 -7.64 18.28 8.80
N LEU A 59 -7.33 19.52 8.43
CA LEU A 59 -6.71 20.49 9.32
C LEU A 59 -7.60 20.76 10.56
N PRO A 60 -7.01 21.10 11.73
CA PRO A 60 -7.78 21.49 12.91
C PRO A 60 -8.74 22.65 12.59
N GLY A 61 -10.01 22.53 12.99
CA GLY A 61 -11.07 23.51 12.69
C GLY A 61 -11.93 23.19 11.46
N ASN A 62 -11.67 22.08 10.76
CA ASN A 62 -12.52 21.61 9.66
C ASN A 62 -13.83 20.98 10.19
N PRO A 63 -15.01 21.27 9.60
CA PRO A 63 -16.28 20.61 9.92
C PRO A 63 -16.27 19.08 9.77
N LEU A 64 -15.25 18.53 9.11
CA LEU A 64 -15.00 17.09 8.94
C LEU A 64 -14.06 16.50 10.02
N SER A 65 -13.78 17.23 11.11
CA SER A 65 -13.00 16.68 12.23
C SER A 65 -13.73 15.51 12.91
N PRO A 66 -13.03 14.55 13.53
CA PRO A 66 -13.67 13.42 14.21
C PRO A 66 -14.68 13.85 15.29
N SER A 67 -14.38 14.93 16.02
CA SER A 67 -15.29 15.48 17.03
C SER A 67 -16.54 16.09 16.40
N ALA A 68 -16.40 16.89 15.34
CA ALA A 68 -17.52 17.48 14.62
C ALA A 68 -18.40 16.40 13.95
N ALA A 69 -17.78 15.37 13.37
CA ALA A 69 -18.49 14.23 12.80
C ALA A 69 -19.31 13.48 13.86
N LEU A 70 -18.76 13.30 15.06
CA LEU A 70 -19.45 12.68 16.19
C LEU A 70 -20.61 13.54 16.70
N GLU A 71 -20.43 14.86 16.83
CA GLU A 71 -21.49 15.79 17.20
C GLU A 71 -22.64 15.76 16.18
N ALA A 72 -22.31 15.78 14.88
CA ALA A 72 -23.28 15.65 13.80
C ALA A 72 -24.02 14.29 13.83
N LEU A 73 -23.30 13.19 14.12
CA LEU A 73 -23.91 11.87 14.29
C LEU A 73 -24.90 11.84 15.47
N ASN A 74 -24.50 12.37 16.62
CA ASN A 74 -25.35 12.47 17.82
C ASN A 74 -26.63 13.26 17.53
N ALA A 75 -26.51 14.41 16.88
CA ALA A 75 -27.65 15.25 16.51
C ALA A 75 -28.63 14.50 15.59
N ARG A 76 -28.13 13.78 14.57
CA ARG A 76 -28.98 13.04 13.62
C ARG A 76 -29.65 11.81 14.24
N ILE A 77 -28.98 11.12 15.17
CA ILE A 77 -29.57 9.96 15.87
C ILE A 77 -30.59 10.42 16.94
N SER A 78 -30.37 11.56 17.60
CA SER A 78 -31.24 12.04 18.69
C SER A 78 -32.47 12.82 18.23
N LEU A 79 -32.40 13.56 17.13
CA LEU A 79 -33.46 14.51 16.76
C LEU A 79 -34.62 13.93 15.93
N ASN A 80 -34.58 12.67 15.48
CA ASN A 80 -35.56 12.11 14.53
C ASN A 80 -35.89 13.04 13.33
N ASN A 81 -34.99 13.98 13.01
CA ASN A 81 -35.27 15.03 12.04
C ASN A 81 -35.00 14.50 10.63
N THR A 82 -36.05 14.47 9.82
CA THR A 82 -36.06 14.02 8.41
C THR A 82 -35.84 15.17 7.41
N HIS A 83 -35.41 16.36 7.86
CA HIS A 83 -35.16 17.49 6.98
C HIS A 83 -33.77 17.43 6.33
N SER A 84 -33.76 17.63 5.01
CA SER A 84 -32.62 17.65 4.10
C SER A 84 -31.37 18.35 4.66
N SER A 85 -30.25 17.63 4.60
CA SER A 85 -28.90 17.90 5.10
C SER A 85 -28.38 19.34 5.00
N PRO A 86 -27.65 19.85 6.01
CA PRO A 86 -26.33 20.39 5.75
C PRO A 86 -25.33 19.23 5.68
N SER A 87 -24.41 19.31 4.73
CA SER A 87 -23.16 18.53 4.67
C SER A 87 -22.56 18.25 6.05
N PRO A 88 -21.91 17.09 6.26
CA PRO A 88 -21.54 16.07 5.27
C PRO A 88 -22.54 14.91 5.11
N SER A 89 -22.36 14.13 4.04
CA SER A 89 -23.03 12.84 3.84
C SER A 89 -22.46 11.77 4.78
N PHE A 90 -23.29 10.85 5.27
CA PHE A 90 -22.85 9.76 6.15
C PHE A 90 -22.82 8.45 5.37
N LYS A 91 -21.63 7.84 5.27
CA LYS A 91 -21.43 6.51 4.70
C LYS A 91 -21.07 5.54 5.81
N VAL A 92 -21.93 4.57 6.07
CA VAL A 92 -21.72 3.57 7.12
C VAL A 92 -21.48 2.21 6.47
N LEU A 93 -20.38 1.53 6.84
CA LEU A 93 -20.07 0.17 6.41
C LEU A 93 -20.51 -0.84 7.49
N PRO A 94 -21.56 -1.64 7.25
CA PRO A 94 -21.99 -2.67 8.17
C PRO A 94 -21.05 -3.87 8.15
N PHE A 95 -20.89 -4.50 9.31
CA PHE A 95 -20.19 -5.77 9.49
C PHE A 95 -21.08 -6.79 10.20
N ARG A 96 -20.91 -8.06 9.84
CA ARG A 96 -21.51 -9.20 10.54
C ARG A 96 -20.45 -10.25 10.81
N ASN A 97 -20.15 -10.52 12.08
CA ASN A 97 -19.13 -11.46 12.54
C ASN A 97 -17.78 -11.20 11.85
N GLY A 98 -17.36 -9.93 11.83
CA GLY A 98 -16.11 -9.50 11.19
C GLY A 98 -16.11 -9.53 9.65
N ARG A 99 -17.24 -9.79 9.00
CA ARG A 99 -17.42 -9.77 7.55
C ARG A 99 -18.02 -8.43 7.11
N PRO A 100 -17.39 -7.63 6.25
CA PRO A 100 -18.01 -6.42 5.71
C PRO A 100 -19.19 -6.75 4.79
N LEU A 101 -20.14 -5.84 4.72
CA LEU A 101 -21.14 -5.81 3.66
C LEU A 101 -20.44 -5.44 2.34
N ALA A 102 -20.69 -6.22 1.30
CA ALA A 102 -20.17 -6.03 -0.04
C ALA A 102 -21.31 -6.10 -1.06
N SER A 103 -21.09 -5.52 -2.22
CA SER A 103 -21.91 -5.71 -3.42
C SER A 103 -21.04 -6.31 -4.53
N SER A 104 -21.69 -6.81 -5.58
CA SER A 104 -20.99 -7.23 -6.78
C SER A 104 -21.75 -6.80 -8.03
N SER A 105 -21.00 -6.35 -9.04
CA SER A 105 -21.48 -6.05 -10.38
C SER A 105 -20.95 -7.09 -11.36
N ALA A 106 -21.82 -7.57 -12.25
CA ALA A 106 -21.45 -8.53 -13.29
C ALA A 106 -20.29 -8.01 -14.15
N GLY A 107 -19.35 -8.90 -14.46
CA GLY A 107 -18.25 -8.59 -15.37
C GLY A 107 -18.76 -8.37 -16.80
N THR A 108 -18.05 -7.53 -17.57
CA THR A 108 -18.31 -7.36 -19.00
C THR A 108 -17.35 -8.22 -19.82
N GLY A 109 -17.89 -9.15 -20.62
CA GLY A 109 -17.08 -10.05 -21.46
C GLY A 109 -16.24 -11.04 -20.64
N ASP A 110 -14.93 -11.10 -20.92
CA ASP A 110 -13.97 -12.01 -20.25
C ASP A 110 -13.43 -11.48 -18.89
N SER A 111 -13.94 -10.33 -18.43
CA SER A 111 -13.51 -9.74 -17.17
C SER A 111 -14.26 -10.37 -16.00
N PRO A 112 -13.59 -10.72 -14.89
CA PRO A 112 -14.27 -11.23 -13.70
C PRO A 112 -15.26 -10.20 -13.14
N PRO A 113 -16.25 -10.65 -12.35
CA PRO A 113 -17.11 -9.76 -11.58
C PRO A 113 -16.29 -8.84 -10.67
N ILE A 114 -16.78 -7.62 -10.49
CA ILE A 114 -16.14 -6.64 -9.61
C ILE A 114 -16.96 -6.54 -8.33
N TRP A 115 -16.29 -6.56 -7.19
CA TRP A 115 -16.91 -6.36 -5.89
C TRP A 115 -16.67 -4.93 -5.40
N ASP A 116 -17.58 -4.38 -4.60
CA ASP A 116 -17.39 -3.10 -3.91
C ASP A 116 -17.90 -3.20 -2.46
N LEU A 117 -17.57 -2.21 -1.63
CA LEU A 117 -18.08 -2.11 -0.26
C LEU A 117 -19.54 -1.65 -0.27
N GLY A 118 -20.37 -2.36 0.50
CA GLY A 118 -21.78 -2.06 0.68
C GLY A 118 -22.00 -0.91 1.67
N TRP A 119 -21.68 0.32 1.25
CA TRP A 119 -21.95 1.52 2.03
C TRP A 119 -23.44 1.82 2.12
N LEU A 120 -23.93 2.10 3.32
CA LEU A 120 -25.31 2.55 3.57
C LEU A 120 -25.34 4.00 4.03
N GLY A 121 -26.40 4.72 3.65
CA GLY A 121 -26.75 5.99 4.27
C GLY A 121 -27.16 5.81 5.74
N LEU A 122 -26.98 6.85 6.56
CA LEU A 122 -27.40 6.81 7.95
C LEU A 122 -28.92 6.63 8.10
N ASP A 123 -29.71 7.24 7.20
CA ASP A 123 -31.17 7.15 7.23
C ASP A 123 -31.66 5.74 6.84
N ASP A 124 -31.03 5.11 5.84
CA ASP A 124 -31.31 3.72 5.46
C ASP A 124 -30.99 2.77 6.61
N LEU A 125 -29.83 2.95 7.25
CA LEU A 125 -29.43 2.16 8.41
C LEU A 125 -30.41 2.33 9.57
N ARG A 126 -30.89 3.55 9.83
CA ARG A 126 -31.89 3.81 10.87
C ARG A 126 -33.20 3.07 10.58
N GLY A 127 -33.73 3.17 9.36
CA GLY A 127 -34.95 2.45 8.98
C GLY A 127 -34.81 0.93 9.12
N ILE A 128 -33.63 0.38 8.80
CA ILE A 128 -33.32 -1.05 8.99
C ILE A 128 -33.37 -1.46 10.47
N PHE A 129 -32.81 -0.63 11.37
CA PHE A 129 -32.83 -0.87 12.82
C PHE A 129 -34.26 -0.78 13.38
N GLU A 130 -35.02 0.23 12.97
CA GLU A 130 -36.43 0.43 13.36
C GLU A 130 -37.30 -0.77 12.97
N ASN A 131 -37.17 -1.26 11.73
CA ASN A 131 -37.91 -2.44 11.25
C ASN A 131 -37.56 -3.71 12.03
N SER A 132 -36.31 -3.84 12.49
CA SER A 132 -35.86 -4.98 13.29
C SER A 132 -36.23 -4.87 14.78
N GLY A 133 -36.83 -3.75 15.22
CA GLY A 133 -37.10 -3.47 16.63
C GLY A 133 -35.84 -3.17 17.47
N ALA A 134 -34.70 -2.92 16.83
CA ALA A 134 -33.44 -2.62 17.49
C ALA A 134 -33.18 -1.11 17.55
N GLN A 135 -32.55 -0.62 18.62
CA GLN A 135 -32.19 0.79 18.73
C GLN A 135 -30.79 1.05 18.18
N LEU A 136 -30.67 1.99 17.23
CA LEU A 136 -29.39 2.51 16.77
C LEU A 136 -28.82 3.48 17.82
N SER A 137 -27.59 3.23 18.28
CA SER A 137 -26.87 4.09 19.22
C SER A 137 -25.50 4.44 18.67
N VAL A 138 -25.04 5.65 18.99
CA VAL A 138 -23.76 6.23 18.55
C VAL A 138 -22.57 5.39 19.04
N ASP A 139 -22.68 4.78 20.23
CA ASP A 139 -21.63 3.96 20.82
C ASP A 139 -21.33 2.67 20.02
N LEU A 140 -22.20 2.32 19.07
CA LEU A 140 -22.04 1.17 18.19
C LEU A 140 -21.20 1.48 16.95
N LEU A 141 -20.99 2.76 16.64
CA LEU A 141 -20.29 3.20 15.44
C LEU A 141 -18.84 3.57 15.75
N VAL A 142 -17.95 3.23 14.82
CA VAL A 142 -16.55 3.65 14.84
C VAL A 142 -16.25 4.53 13.64
N TYR A 143 -15.63 5.68 13.88
CA TYR A 143 -15.24 6.61 12.83
C TYR A 143 -13.99 6.11 12.09
N LEU A 144 -14.06 6.05 10.77
CA LEU A 144 -12.97 5.61 9.90
C LEU A 144 -12.14 6.81 9.44
N ASN A 145 -12.76 7.71 8.65
CA ASN A 145 -12.26 9.05 8.35
C ASN A 145 -13.31 9.89 7.63
N SER A 146 -12.93 11.06 7.14
CA SER A 146 -13.72 11.91 6.25
C SER A 146 -13.03 12.09 4.92
N SER A 147 -13.80 12.30 3.85
CA SER A 147 -13.30 12.73 2.55
C SER A 147 -13.88 14.09 2.21
N SER A 148 -13.01 15.07 1.99
CA SER A 148 -13.43 16.39 1.48
C SER A 148 -13.84 16.34 0.02
N GLU A 149 -13.33 15.38 -0.74
CA GLU A 149 -13.68 15.18 -2.16
C GLU A 149 -15.11 14.62 -2.29
N ASP A 150 -15.50 13.73 -1.39
CA ASP A 150 -16.84 13.14 -1.38
C ASP A 150 -17.84 13.93 -0.53
N ASP A 151 -17.39 14.98 0.17
CA ASP A 151 -18.14 15.67 1.23
C ASP A 151 -18.84 14.66 2.18
N ALA A 152 -18.06 13.68 2.65
CA ALA A 152 -18.56 12.51 3.36
C ALA A 152 -17.77 12.17 4.63
N VAL A 153 -18.47 11.67 5.63
CA VAL A 153 -17.90 11.03 6.81
C VAL A 153 -18.17 9.52 6.77
N TYR A 154 -17.12 8.75 7.01
CA TYR A 154 -17.11 7.29 6.90
C TYR A 154 -17.09 6.66 8.29
N TRP A 155 -18.03 5.75 8.52
CA TRP A 155 -18.21 5.03 9.77
C TRP A 155 -18.31 3.52 9.50
N ALA A 156 -18.08 2.71 10.53
CA ALA A 156 -18.38 1.29 10.50
C ALA A 156 -19.21 0.87 11.72
N ILE A 157 -19.99 -0.18 11.58
CA ILE A 157 -20.87 -0.71 12.63
C ILE A 157 -20.92 -2.23 12.58
N ASP A 158 -20.91 -2.88 13.74
CA ASP A 158 -21.18 -4.32 13.87
C ASP A 158 -22.69 -4.55 14.14
N VAL A 159 -23.35 -5.25 13.20
CA VAL A 159 -24.80 -5.54 13.21
C VAL A 159 -25.13 -6.98 13.59
N SER A 160 -24.14 -7.78 13.99
CA SER A 160 -24.27 -9.24 14.18
C SER A 160 -25.45 -9.67 15.06
N ASP A 161 -25.66 -8.97 16.18
CA ASP A 161 -26.66 -9.33 17.19
C ASP A 161 -27.96 -8.49 17.09
N LYS A 162 -28.10 -7.64 16.08
CA LYS A 162 -29.11 -6.56 16.10
C LYS A 162 -30.06 -6.56 14.91
N VAL A 163 -29.57 -6.89 13.72
CA VAL A 163 -30.33 -6.75 12.49
C VAL A 163 -30.11 -7.98 11.62
N PRO A 164 -30.89 -9.07 11.80
CA PRO A 164 -30.72 -10.31 11.05
C PRO A 164 -31.13 -10.16 9.56
N GLU A 165 -32.02 -9.21 9.25
CA GLU A 165 -32.61 -9.03 7.92
C GLU A 165 -31.66 -8.39 6.91
N LEU A 166 -30.70 -7.57 7.38
CA LEU A 166 -29.74 -6.90 6.50
C LEU A 166 -28.85 -7.93 5.80
N GLY A 167 -28.72 -7.84 4.47
CA GLY A 167 -27.94 -8.79 3.67
C GLY A 167 -28.56 -10.19 3.57
N SER A 168 -29.79 -10.39 4.09
CA SER A 168 -30.58 -11.62 3.91
C SER A 168 -31.59 -11.48 2.76
N ASN A 169 -32.01 -10.25 2.45
CA ASN A 169 -32.85 -9.94 1.29
C ASN A 169 -31.99 -9.61 0.06
N ASN A 170 -31.79 -10.62 -0.79
CA ASN A 170 -30.93 -10.60 -1.98
C ASN A 170 -31.37 -9.60 -3.08
N ALA A 171 -32.50 -8.91 -2.91
CA ALA A 171 -33.05 -7.96 -3.88
C ALA A 171 -32.14 -6.75 -4.13
N ALA A 172 -31.25 -6.42 -3.18
CA ALA A 172 -30.32 -5.29 -3.28
C ALA A 172 -28.92 -5.68 -3.79
N GLY A 173 -28.64 -6.96 -4.07
CA GLY A 173 -27.32 -7.42 -4.51
C GLY A 173 -26.21 -7.26 -3.46
N LEU A 174 -26.57 -7.24 -2.17
CA LEU A 174 -25.66 -7.03 -1.04
C LEU A 174 -25.48 -8.32 -0.22
N CYS A 175 -24.24 -8.62 0.15
CA CYS A 175 -23.89 -9.82 0.92
C CYS A 175 -22.75 -9.57 1.90
N PHE A 176 -22.72 -10.28 3.03
CA PHE A 176 -21.61 -10.23 3.98
C PHE A 176 -20.51 -11.24 3.59
N VAL A 177 -19.30 -10.75 3.31
CA VAL A 177 -18.22 -11.58 2.74
C VAL A 177 -17.00 -11.59 3.65
N GLU A 178 -16.31 -12.73 3.78
CA GLU A 178 -15.05 -12.78 4.53
C GLU A 178 -13.96 -11.92 3.87
N LEU A 179 -13.23 -11.12 4.66
CA LEU A 179 -12.13 -10.28 4.15
C LEU A 179 -11.08 -11.08 3.38
N ARG A 180 -10.80 -12.33 3.78
CA ARG A 180 -9.87 -13.21 3.07
C ARG A 180 -10.39 -13.56 1.67
N THR A 181 -11.69 -13.76 1.53
CA THR A 181 -12.33 -13.98 0.22
C THR A 181 -12.24 -12.73 -0.65
N LEU A 182 -12.57 -11.55 -0.11
CA LEU A 182 -12.44 -10.29 -0.84
C LEU A 182 -10.99 -10.03 -1.27
N MET A 183 -10.02 -10.30 -0.39
CA MET A 183 -8.59 -10.19 -0.68
C MET A 183 -8.15 -11.04 -1.87
N VAL A 184 -8.70 -12.25 -2.03
CA VAL A 184 -8.42 -13.12 -3.18
C VAL A 184 -9.20 -12.68 -4.42
N ALA A 185 -10.46 -12.27 -4.27
CA ALA A 185 -11.35 -11.83 -5.36
C ALA A 185 -10.93 -10.51 -6.00
N THR A 186 -10.17 -9.68 -5.28
CA THR A 186 -9.70 -8.37 -5.74
C THR A 186 -8.81 -8.49 -6.96
N ASP A 187 -9.08 -7.68 -7.99
CA ASP A 187 -8.07 -7.41 -9.00
C ASP A 187 -6.97 -6.56 -8.37
N TRP A 188 -5.82 -7.17 -8.11
CA TRP A 188 -4.74 -6.50 -7.39
C TRP A 188 -4.08 -5.37 -8.20
N SER A 189 -4.36 -5.27 -9.50
CA SER A 189 -3.93 -4.13 -10.33
C SER A 189 -4.85 -2.91 -10.20
N ASP A 190 -6.06 -3.08 -9.66
CA ASP A 190 -7.01 -2.01 -9.42
C ASP A 190 -6.74 -1.34 -8.07
N LEU A 191 -6.25 -0.10 -8.12
CA LEU A 191 -5.91 0.70 -6.95
C LEU A 191 -7.12 1.08 -6.10
N GLN A 192 -8.29 1.26 -6.72
CA GLN A 192 -9.51 1.60 -6.00
C GLN A 192 -10.00 0.41 -5.19
N LEU A 193 -10.02 -0.79 -5.79
CA LEU A 193 -10.40 -2.02 -5.09
C LEU A 193 -9.41 -2.37 -3.98
N MET A 194 -8.10 -2.19 -4.22
CA MET A 194 -7.08 -2.34 -3.18
C MET A 194 -7.28 -1.34 -2.03
N GLY A 195 -7.65 -0.10 -2.35
CA GLY A 195 -8.02 0.92 -1.36
C GLY A 195 -9.25 0.54 -0.54
N ASN A 196 -10.30 0.03 -1.19
CA ASN A 196 -11.50 -0.50 -0.53
C ASN A 196 -11.17 -1.64 0.43
N LEU A 197 -10.30 -2.56 0.02
CA LEU A 197 -9.84 -3.66 0.87
C LEU A 197 -9.11 -3.13 2.12
N ALA A 198 -8.29 -2.08 1.98
CA ALA A 198 -7.62 -1.42 3.09
C ALA A 198 -8.57 -0.67 4.03
N ILE A 199 -9.64 -0.07 3.50
CA ILE A 199 -10.71 0.51 4.33
C ILE A 199 -11.40 -0.58 5.15
N ALA A 200 -11.79 -1.68 4.51
CA ALA A 200 -12.49 -2.78 5.17
C ALA A 200 -11.62 -3.46 6.24
N GLY A 201 -10.33 -3.63 5.95
CA GLY A 201 -9.36 -4.14 6.92
C GLY A 201 -9.20 -3.25 8.15
N HIS A 202 -9.11 -1.93 7.94
CA HIS A 202 -9.07 -0.95 9.04
C HIS A 202 -10.34 -0.99 9.89
N ALA A 203 -11.51 -0.97 9.23
CA ALA A 203 -12.80 -0.99 9.91
C ALA A 203 -12.97 -2.24 10.75
N LYS A 204 -12.64 -3.42 10.20
CA LYS A 204 -12.66 -4.68 10.94
C LYS A 204 -11.75 -4.62 12.17
N ALA A 205 -10.49 -4.19 12.01
CA ALA A 205 -9.54 -4.10 13.12
C ALA A 205 -10.07 -3.25 14.29
N LEU A 206 -10.70 -2.11 13.99
CA LEU A 206 -11.30 -1.26 15.01
C LEU A 206 -12.52 -1.93 15.67
N LEU A 207 -13.47 -2.45 14.89
CA LEU A 207 -14.67 -3.10 15.41
C LEU A 207 -14.34 -4.31 16.29
N GLU A 208 -13.43 -5.17 15.83
CA GLU A 208 -12.95 -6.32 16.60
C GLU A 208 -12.27 -5.86 17.90
N TRP A 209 -11.40 -4.86 17.85
CA TRP A 209 -10.79 -4.30 19.06
C TRP A 209 -11.83 -3.77 20.06
N HIS A 210 -12.91 -3.15 19.58
CA HIS A 210 -14.03 -2.75 20.43
C HIS A 210 -14.69 -3.95 21.10
N ASN A 211 -14.86 -5.05 20.36
CA ASN A 211 -15.44 -6.29 20.86
C ASN A 211 -14.56 -6.97 21.93
N PHE A 212 -13.23 -6.91 21.85
CA PHE A 212 -12.34 -7.47 22.88
C PHE A 212 -12.14 -6.54 24.07
N SER A 213 -12.04 -5.24 23.84
CA SER A 213 -11.70 -4.26 24.89
C SER A 213 -12.95 -3.74 25.60
N ARG A 214 -13.82 -4.62 26.11
CA ARG A 214 -15.09 -4.24 26.78
C ARG A 214 -14.90 -3.75 28.22
N PHE A 215 -13.86 -4.25 28.88
CA PHE A 215 -13.54 -3.98 30.28
C PHE A 215 -12.12 -3.45 30.43
N CYS A 216 -11.89 -2.67 31.47
CA CYS A 216 -10.59 -2.09 31.77
C CYS A 216 -9.68 -3.17 32.38
N GLY A 217 -8.57 -3.49 31.71
CA GLY A 217 -7.59 -4.45 32.23
C GLY A 217 -6.87 -4.01 33.53
N HIS A 218 -7.13 -2.80 34.05
CA HIS A 218 -6.57 -2.34 35.33
C HIS A 218 -7.53 -2.53 36.52
N CYS A 219 -8.81 -2.17 36.36
CA CYS A 219 -9.78 -2.19 37.45
C CYS A 219 -11.02 -3.05 37.21
N GLY A 220 -11.13 -3.70 36.05
CA GLY A 220 -12.26 -4.57 35.68
C GLY A 220 -13.54 -3.84 35.24
N GLU A 221 -13.64 -2.53 35.45
CA GLU A 221 -14.85 -1.76 35.12
C GLU A 221 -15.04 -1.58 33.59
N LYS A 222 -16.28 -1.35 33.14
CA LYS A 222 -16.60 -1.14 31.73
C LYS A 222 -15.77 -0.02 31.09
N THR A 223 -15.54 -0.14 29.79
CA THR A 223 -14.92 0.90 28.98
C THR A 223 -15.97 1.58 28.10
N VAL A 224 -15.85 2.88 27.91
CA VAL A 224 -16.69 3.67 27.02
C VAL A 224 -15.89 4.15 25.81
N PRO A 225 -16.48 4.21 24.61
CA PRO A 225 -15.86 4.81 23.43
C PRO A 225 -15.49 6.29 23.66
N MET A 226 -14.39 6.72 23.05
CA MET A 226 -13.91 8.10 23.03
C MET A 226 -13.42 8.44 21.62
N GLU A 227 -13.37 9.74 21.30
CA GLU A 227 -12.85 10.23 20.01
C GLU A 227 -13.49 9.51 18.82
N ALA A 228 -14.83 9.47 18.80
CA ALA A 228 -15.63 8.82 17.77
C ALA A 228 -15.30 7.32 17.59
N GLY A 229 -15.03 6.62 18.70
CA GLY A 229 -14.71 5.19 18.68
C GLY A 229 -13.27 4.87 18.29
N ARG A 230 -12.38 5.85 18.16
CA ARG A 230 -10.95 5.58 17.87
C ARG A 230 -10.15 5.20 19.11
N ARG A 231 -10.70 5.48 20.30
CA ARG A 231 -10.13 5.17 21.62
C ARG A 231 -11.22 4.73 22.57
N LYS A 232 -10.79 4.20 23.72
CA LYS A 232 -11.68 3.87 24.84
C LYS A 232 -11.14 4.47 26.13
N LYS A 233 -12.04 4.69 27.08
CA LYS A 233 -11.70 5.15 28.43
C LYS A 233 -12.44 4.29 29.45
N CYS A 234 -11.82 3.97 30.57
CA CYS A 234 -12.51 3.35 31.69
C CYS A 234 -13.64 4.28 32.20
N SER A 235 -14.83 3.73 32.44
CA SER A 235 -15.98 4.48 32.96
C SER A 235 -15.83 4.87 34.43
N ASN A 236 -14.95 4.17 35.19
CA ASN A 236 -14.67 4.53 36.57
C ASN A 236 -13.93 5.88 36.65
N ASP A 237 -14.55 6.84 37.35
CA ASP A 237 -14.05 8.20 37.50
C ASP A 237 -12.73 8.31 38.27
N SER A 238 -12.42 7.33 39.15
CA SER A 238 -11.13 7.26 39.83
C SER A 238 -10.03 6.63 38.98
N CYS A 239 -10.38 5.78 38.00
CA CYS A 239 -9.41 5.13 37.12
C CYS A 239 -9.10 5.96 35.86
N LYS A 240 -10.13 6.31 35.08
CA LYS A 240 -10.05 7.11 33.83
C LYS A 240 -8.99 6.67 32.80
N LYS A 241 -8.45 5.45 32.90
CA LYS A 241 -7.38 4.95 32.03
C LYS A 241 -7.83 4.96 30.56
N ARG A 242 -6.97 5.48 29.69
CA ARG A 242 -7.16 5.45 28.23
C ARG A 242 -6.65 4.13 27.66
N ILE A 243 -7.38 3.60 26.70
CA ILE A 243 -7.10 2.33 26.04
C ILE A 243 -7.10 2.60 24.53
N TYR A 244 -6.06 2.10 23.88
CA TYR A 244 -5.80 2.29 22.45
C TYR A 244 -6.01 0.97 21.68
N PRO A 245 -6.32 1.03 20.38
CA PRO A 245 -6.34 -0.15 19.52
C PRO A 245 -5.04 -0.96 19.62
N ARG A 246 -5.18 -2.28 19.79
CA ARG A 246 -4.06 -3.22 19.86
C ARG A 246 -3.60 -3.58 18.44
N VAL A 247 -2.29 -3.56 18.23
CA VAL A 247 -1.63 -4.04 17.01
C VAL A 247 -0.47 -4.94 17.45
N ASP A 248 -0.48 -6.20 17.02
CA ASP A 248 0.54 -7.17 17.41
C ASP A 248 1.60 -7.30 16.30
N PRO A 249 2.87 -6.90 16.55
CA PRO A 249 3.94 -7.04 15.57
C PRO A 249 4.30 -8.51 15.35
N VAL A 250 4.40 -8.90 14.09
CA VAL A 250 4.80 -10.23 13.64
C VAL A 250 5.90 -10.07 12.61
N VAL A 251 7.08 -10.62 12.86
CA VAL A 251 8.14 -10.65 11.86
C VAL A 251 7.83 -11.75 10.86
N ILE A 252 8.11 -11.50 9.58
CA ILE A 252 8.04 -12.49 8.51
C ILE A 252 9.28 -12.37 7.65
N MET A 253 10.00 -13.47 7.44
CA MET A 253 11.34 -13.42 6.87
C MET A 253 11.55 -14.48 5.80
N LEU A 254 12.12 -14.04 4.67
CA LEU A 254 12.70 -14.94 3.70
C LEU A 254 14.18 -15.14 4.06
N VAL A 255 14.53 -16.35 4.46
CA VAL A 255 15.91 -16.71 4.80
C VAL A 255 16.63 -17.16 3.52
N ILE A 256 17.76 -16.53 3.22
CA ILE A 256 18.49 -16.66 1.96
C ILE A 256 19.86 -17.26 2.23
N ASP A 257 20.17 -18.33 1.51
CA ASP A 257 21.52 -18.86 1.35
C ASP A 257 22.14 -18.23 0.10
N ARG A 258 23.04 -17.27 0.31
CA ARG A 258 23.68 -16.49 -0.76
C ARG A 258 24.62 -17.35 -1.62
N GLU A 259 25.26 -18.36 -1.03
CA GLU A 259 26.31 -19.13 -1.70
C GLU A 259 25.70 -20.13 -2.68
N ASN A 260 24.57 -20.73 -2.32
CA ASN A 260 23.90 -21.76 -3.14
C ASN A 260 22.66 -21.22 -3.88
N ASP A 261 22.45 -19.90 -3.89
CA ASP A 261 21.33 -19.21 -4.55
C ASP A 261 19.95 -19.83 -4.31
N ARG A 262 19.62 -20.03 -3.03
CA ARG A 262 18.39 -20.70 -2.59
C ARG A 262 17.79 -19.98 -1.38
N ALA A 263 16.48 -20.17 -1.19
CA ALA A 263 15.75 -19.61 -0.07
C ALA A 263 15.05 -20.71 0.73
N LEU A 264 15.03 -20.54 2.05
CA LEU A 264 14.32 -21.43 2.96
C LEU A 264 12.83 -21.06 2.94
N LEU A 265 11.99 -22.04 2.69
CA LEU A 265 10.56 -21.92 2.85
C LEU A 265 10.06 -23.06 3.75
N ALA A 266 9.03 -22.77 4.54
CA ALA A 266 8.42 -23.71 5.44
C ALA A 266 6.96 -23.98 5.09
N LYS A 267 6.51 -25.16 5.48
CA LYS A 267 5.14 -25.62 5.37
C LYS A 267 4.57 -25.77 6.78
N ARG A 268 3.50 -25.03 7.07
CA ARG A 268 2.70 -25.20 8.29
C ARG A 268 1.68 -26.32 8.11
N PRO A 269 1.21 -26.96 9.19
CA PRO A 269 0.09 -27.90 9.15
C PRO A 269 -1.20 -27.22 8.66
N MET A 270 -1.36 -27.09 7.35
CA MET A 270 -2.48 -26.43 6.69
C MET A 270 -3.13 -27.37 5.68
N ARG A 271 -4.40 -27.11 5.38
CA ARG A 271 -5.19 -27.91 4.44
C ARG A 271 -4.70 -27.81 2.99
N ILE A 272 -3.97 -26.74 2.64
CA ILE A 272 -3.47 -26.51 1.28
C ILE A 272 -2.20 -27.32 1.09
N ALA A 273 -2.27 -28.36 0.25
CA ALA A 273 -1.13 -29.19 -0.08
C ALA A 273 -0.01 -28.36 -0.72
N ARG A 274 1.25 -28.66 -0.33
CA ARG A 274 2.47 -28.06 -0.92
C ARG A 274 2.58 -26.53 -0.83
N LEU A 275 1.80 -25.86 0.03
CA LEU A 275 1.96 -24.44 0.29
C LEU A 275 3.19 -24.19 1.18
N TYR A 276 4.25 -23.67 0.57
CA TYR A 276 5.47 -23.23 1.23
C TYR A 276 5.50 -21.70 1.33
N THR A 277 5.83 -21.19 2.50
CA THR A 277 5.86 -19.74 2.78
C THR A 277 7.06 -19.36 3.64
N CYS A 278 7.23 -18.05 3.86
CA CYS A 278 8.26 -17.51 4.73
C CYS A 278 8.02 -17.92 6.19
N LEU A 279 9.08 -18.02 6.98
CA LEU A 279 8.99 -18.16 8.44
C LEU A 279 8.37 -16.90 9.03
N SER A 280 7.66 -17.02 10.16
CA SER A 280 7.05 -15.86 10.80
C SER A 280 6.66 -16.11 12.25
N GLY A 281 6.84 -15.11 13.11
CA GLY A 281 6.36 -15.20 14.48
C GLY A 281 6.28 -13.87 15.19
N PHE A 282 5.75 -13.92 16.42
CA PHE A 282 5.47 -12.72 17.19
C PHE A 282 6.75 -12.15 17.77
N THR A 283 6.84 -10.82 17.82
CA THR A 283 7.92 -10.16 18.58
C THR A 283 7.61 -10.22 20.08
N GLU A 284 8.61 -10.61 20.88
CA GLU A 284 8.46 -10.68 22.33
C GLU A 284 8.68 -9.31 23.03
N PRO A 285 8.12 -9.10 24.23
CA PRO A 285 8.39 -7.90 25.01
C PRO A 285 9.88 -7.74 25.32
N GLY A 286 10.46 -6.61 24.90
CA GLY A 286 11.88 -6.31 25.11
C GLY A 286 12.80 -6.80 23.98
N GLU A 287 12.23 -7.41 22.94
CA GLU A 287 12.93 -7.91 21.76
C GLU A 287 12.89 -6.89 20.62
N SER A 288 14.01 -6.67 19.92
CA SER A 288 14.02 -5.96 18.64
C SER A 288 13.47 -6.83 17.51
N LEU A 289 13.02 -6.23 16.40
CA LEU A 289 12.49 -6.99 15.28
C LEU A 289 13.57 -7.91 14.66
N GLU A 290 14.81 -7.45 14.64
CA GLU A 290 15.94 -8.21 14.14
C GLU A 290 16.32 -9.39 15.05
N GLU A 291 16.16 -9.25 16.37
CA GLU A 291 16.30 -10.35 17.32
C GLU A 291 15.18 -11.38 17.13
N ALA A 292 13.92 -10.93 16.99
CA ALA A 292 12.78 -11.81 16.71
C ALA A 292 12.99 -12.62 15.43
N VAL A 293 13.48 -12.00 14.35
CA VAL A 293 13.81 -12.70 13.10
C VAL A 293 14.84 -13.82 13.34
N ARG A 294 15.86 -13.58 14.17
CA ARG A 294 16.89 -14.58 14.49
C ARG A 294 16.34 -15.70 15.35
N ARG A 295 15.61 -15.35 16.42
CA ARG A 295 15.01 -16.31 17.35
C ARG A 295 14.03 -17.22 16.61
N GLU A 296 13.04 -16.66 15.94
CA GLU A 296 11.99 -17.41 15.23
C GLU A 296 12.59 -18.32 14.14
N THR A 297 13.61 -17.85 13.40
CA THR A 297 14.29 -18.70 12.41
C THR A 297 14.99 -19.89 13.06
N TRP A 298 15.66 -19.66 14.20
CA TRP A 298 16.37 -20.71 14.92
C TRP A 298 15.42 -21.69 15.61
N GLU A 299 14.33 -21.21 16.22
CA GLU A 299 13.31 -22.04 16.88
C GLU A 299 12.59 -22.95 15.87
N GLU A 300 12.10 -22.39 14.76
CA GLU A 300 11.31 -23.16 13.79
C GLU A 300 12.18 -24.12 12.94
N THR A 301 13.45 -23.77 12.67
CA THR A 301 14.27 -24.49 11.66
C THR A 301 15.71 -24.82 12.05
N GLY A 302 16.20 -24.39 13.21
CA GLY A 302 17.60 -24.54 13.64
C GLY A 302 18.62 -23.70 12.86
N ILE A 303 18.17 -22.89 11.90
CA ILE A 303 19.05 -22.08 11.06
C ILE A 303 19.48 -20.81 11.79
N GLU A 304 20.78 -20.59 11.87
CA GLU A 304 21.35 -19.34 12.37
C GLU A 304 21.37 -18.31 11.24
N VAL A 305 20.94 -17.08 11.52
CA VAL A 305 20.97 -15.98 10.55
C VAL A 305 21.80 -14.80 11.05
N GLY A 306 22.52 -14.18 10.12
CA GLY A 306 23.40 -13.05 10.36
C GLY A 306 22.73 -11.71 10.12
N GLU A 307 22.97 -11.17 8.93
CA GLU A 307 22.40 -9.92 8.47
C GLU A 307 20.86 -10.05 8.30
N VAL A 308 20.13 -9.04 8.77
CA VAL A 308 18.67 -8.94 8.69
C VAL A 308 18.35 -7.57 8.09
N VAL A 309 17.59 -7.55 6.99
CA VAL A 309 17.30 -6.35 6.20
C VAL A 309 15.79 -6.20 6.07
N TYR A 310 15.27 -5.07 6.56
CA TYR A 310 13.86 -4.72 6.41
C TYR A 310 13.48 -4.56 4.93
N HIS A 311 12.32 -5.11 4.55
CA HIS A 311 11.75 -5.00 3.22
C HIS A 311 10.52 -4.08 3.20
N SER A 312 9.45 -4.48 3.89
CA SER A 312 8.17 -3.77 3.90
C SER A 312 7.30 -4.20 5.08
N SER A 313 6.12 -3.61 5.24
CA SER A 313 5.14 -4.03 6.26
C SER A 313 3.72 -4.09 5.70
N GLN A 314 2.90 -4.96 6.27
CA GLN A 314 1.52 -5.19 5.87
C GLN A 314 0.62 -5.32 7.13
N PRO A 315 -0.40 -4.45 7.31
CA PRO A 315 -1.46 -4.70 8.28
C PRO A 315 -2.20 -5.98 7.92
N TRP A 316 -2.53 -6.80 8.92
CA TRP A 316 -3.13 -8.12 8.72
C TRP A 316 -4.32 -8.34 9.65
N PRO A 317 -5.50 -7.77 9.31
CA PRO A 317 -6.74 -7.88 10.09
C PRO A 317 -7.52 -9.18 9.78
N VAL A 318 -6.84 -10.21 9.28
CA VAL A 318 -7.43 -11.52 8.94
C VAL A 318 -6.80 -12.67 9.73
N ALA A 319 -6.13 -12.33 10.84
CA ALA A 319 -5.72 -13.26 11.88
C ALA A 319 -6.94 -13.95 12.52
N PRO A 320 -6.73 -15.07 13.25
CA PRO A 320 -7.81 -15.75 13.98
C PRO A 320 -8.60 -14.81 14.90
N ASN A 321 -9.84 -15.19 15.22
CA ASN A 321 -10.86 -14.40 15.91
C ASN A 321 -10.52 -13.96 17.35
N SER A 322 -9.24 -13.94 17.77
CA SER A 322 -8.77 -13.47 19.07
C SER A 322 -7.80 -12.28 18.96
N ILE A 323 -7.36 -11.94 17.74
CA ILE A 323 -6.39 -10.87 17.49
C ILE A 323 -6.99 -9.86 16.52
N PRO A 324 -7.26 -8.61 16.94
CA PRO A 324 -7.91 -7.61 16.09
C PRO A 324 -7.13 -7.29 14.81
N CYS A 325 -5.81 -7.13 14.93
CA CYS A 325 -4.93 -6.79 13.83
C CYS A 325 -3.47 -7.14 14.17
N GLN A 326 -2.83 -7.92 13.29
CA GLN A 326 -1.38 -8.10 13.30
C GLN A 326 -0.72 -7.06 12.38
N LEU A 327 0.52 -6.70 12.66
CA LEU A 327 1.37 -5.96 11.73
C LEU A 327 2.49 -6.89 11.27
N MET A 328 2.37 -7.40 10.04
CA MET A 328 3.41 -8.21 9.43
C MET A 328 4.56 -7.30 9.01
N VAL A 329 5.77 -7.59 9.49
CA VAL A 329 6.98 -6.83 9.18
C VAL A 329 7.94 -7.75 8.43
N GLY A 330 8.13 -7.46 7.14
CA GLY A 330 8.87 -8.29 6.20
C GLY A 330 10.38 -8.04 6.23
N PHE A 331 11.16 -9.11 6.27
CA PHE A 331 12.63 -9.07 6.26
C PHE A 331 13.24 -10.05 5.25
N PHE A 332 14.41 -9.69 4.74
CA PHE A 332 15.38 -10.66 4.24
C PHE A 332 16.36 -10.99 5.35
N ALA A 333 16.61 -12.28 5.57
CA ALA A 333 17.59 -12.76 6.54
C ALA A 333 18.62 -13.63 5.82
N TYR A 334 19.89 -13.52 6.18
CA TYR A 334 20.96 -14.26 5.51
C TYR A 334 21.51 -15.36 6.40
N ALA A 335 21.43 -16.60 5.90
CA ALA A 335 21.81 -17.79 6.65
C ALA A 335 23.33 -17.85 6.91
N LYS A 336 23.69 -18.35 8.09
CA LYS A 336 25.05 -18.69 8.51
C LYS A 336 25.26 -20.20 8.64
N SER A 337 24.20 -20.93 8.96
CA SER A 337 24.15 -22.39 8.94
C SER A 337 23.15 -22.86 7.89
N LEU A 338 23.28 -24.11 7.44
CA LEU A 338 22.48 -24.68 6.35
C LEU A 338 21.73 -25.97 6.73
N GLU A 339 22.09 -26.58 7.86
CA GLU A 339 21.47 -27.80 8.36
C GLU A 339 20.12 -27.49 9.02
N ILE A 340 19.05 -27.98 8.41
CA ILE A 340 17.68 -27.71 8.87
C ILE A 340 17.31 -28.75 9.93
N THR A 341 16.88 -28.28 11.09
CA THR A 341 16.22 -29.07 12.13
C THR A 341 14.84 -28.48 12.37
N VAL A 342 13.81 -29.11 11.82
CA VAL A 342 12.44 -28.60 11.88
C VAL A 342 11.80 -28.88 13.24
N ASP A 343 11.25 -27.86 13.89
CA ASP A 343 10.32 -28.07 14.99
C ASP A 343 8.97 -28.59 14.45
N LYS A 344 8.72 -29.88 14.66
CA LYS A 344 7.51 -30.57 14.21
C LYS A 344 6.25 -30.21 14.99
N THR A 345 6.36 -29.45 16.07
CA THR A 345 5.19 -28.94 16.79
C THR A 345 4.52 -27.78 16.04
N GLU A 346 5.32 -26.95 15.36
CA GLU A 346 4.83 -25.78 14.63
C GLU A 346 4.81 -25.97 13.11
N LEU A 347 5.82 -26.65 12.56
CA LEU A 347 6.02 -26.85 11.13
C LEU A 347 5.88 -28.30 10.70
N GLU A 348 5.23 -28.53 9.56
CA GLU A 348 5.21 -29.84 8.92
C GLU A 348 6.54 -30.12 8.21
N ASP A 349 7.09 -29.12 7.53
CA ASP A 349 8.32 -29.25 6.75
C ASP A 349 9.02 -27.89 6.56
N ALA A 350 10.33 -27.91 6.29
CA ALA A 350 11.10 -26.76 5.85
C ALA A 350 12.23 -27.20 4.92
N GLN A 351 12.36 -26.53 3.78
CA GLN A 351 13.32 -26.92 2.75
C GLN A 351 13.96 -25.71 2.08
N TRP A 352 15.19 -25.91 1.60
CA TRP A 352 15.85 -24.98 0.71
C TRP A 352 15.35 -25.15 -0.72
N PHE A 353 14.83 -24.08 -1.32
CA PHE A 353 14.38 -24.06 -2.71
C PHE A 353 15.28 -23.20 -3.58
N SER A 354 15.70 -23.74 -4.72
CA SER A 354 16.47 -22.98 -5.70
C SER A 354 15.66 -21.79 -6.21
N ARG A 355 16.35 -20.73 -6.59
CA ARG A 355 15.70 -19.57 -7.20
C ARG A 355 14.90 -19.93 -8.45
N GLU A 356 15.37 -20.89 -9.23
CA GLU A 356 14.66 -21.37 -10.43
C GLU A 356 13.32 -22.03 -10.07
N ASP A 357 13.29 -22.90 -9.05
CA ASP A 357 12.06 -23.56 -8.60
C ASP A 357 11.06 -22.56 -8.05
N VAL A 358 11.54 -21.57 -7.29
CA VAL A 358 10.70 -20.47 -6.80
C VAL A 358 10.12 -19.65 -7.95
N ARG A 359 10.91 -19.32 -8.99
CA ARG A 359 10.41 -18.63 -10.19
C ARG A 359 9.32 -19.42 -10.91
N LYS A 360 9.48 -20.75 -11.03
CA LYS A 360 8.45 -21.64 -11.61
C LYS A 360 7.16 -21.63 -10.78
N ALA A 361 7.29 -21.60 -9.45
CA ALA A 361 6.16 -21.55 -8.53
C ALA A 361 5.38 -20.23 -8.59
N LEU A 362 6.04 -19.10 -8.86
CA LEU A 362 5.44 -17.76 -8.95
C LEU A 362 4.60 -17.49 -10.22
N THR A 363 4.28 -18.52 -11.01
CA THR A 363 3.57 -18.38 -12.29
C THR A 363 2.16 -17.77 -12.13
N PHE A 364 1.97 -16.56 -12.69
CA PHE A 364 0.82 -15.70 -12.41
C PHE A 364 -0.54 -16.23 -12.90
N ALA A 365 -0.55 -17.08 -13.93
CA ALA A 365 -1.79 -17.64 -14.49
C ALA A 365 -2.63 -18.38 -13.44
N LYS A 366 -1.98 -19.07 -12.48
CA LYS A 366 -2.64 -19.78 -11.38
C LYS A 366 -3.37 -18.83 -10.42
N TYR A 367 -2.74 -17.71 -10.09
CA TYR A 367 -3.34 -16.70 -9.20
C TYR A 367 -4.50 -15.96 -9.87
N LYS A 368 -4.40 -15.67 -11.17
CA LYS A 368 -5.53 -15.08 -11.92
C LYS A 368 -6.76 -16.00 -11.91
N GLN A 369 -6.57 -17.31 -12.07
CA GLN A 369 -7.69 -18.25 -12.02
C GLN A 369 -8.34 -18.26 -10.64
N ALA A 370 -7.56 -18.36 -9.56
CA ALA A 370 -8.07 -18.31 -8.19
C ALA A 370 -8.81 -16.98 -7.90
N GLN A 371 -8.30 -15.87 -8.41
CA GLN A 371 -8.92 -14.55 -8.29
C GLN A 371 -10.28 -14.51 -9.01
N ARG A 372 -10.36 -15.00 -10.24
CA ARG A 372 -11.63 -15.10 -11.00
C ARG A 372 -12.66 -15.96 -10.27
N THR A 373 -12.27 -17.17 -9.83
CA THR A 373 -13.16 -18.06 -9.09
C THR A 373 -13.67 -17.42 -7.79
N ALA A 374 -12.79 -16.73 -7.05
CA ALA A 374 -13.20 -16.02 -5.85
C ALA A 374 -14.16 -14.85 -6.17
N ALA A 375 -13.93 -14.09 -7.25
CA ALA A 375 -14.79 -13.01 -7.68
C ALA A 375 -16.18 -13.49 -8.12
N GLU A 376 -16.24 -14.58 -8.90
CA GLU A 376 -17.49 -15.25 -9.28
C GLU A 376 -18.25 -15.72 -8.04
N LYS A 377 -17.57 -16.31 -7.06
CA LYS A 377 -18.18 -16.72 -5.80
C LYS A 377 -18.81 -15.55 -5.04
N VAL A 378 -18.10 -14.42 -4.94
CA VAL A 378 -18.64 -13.20 -4.32
C VAL A 378 -19.90 -12.72 -5.05
N GLU A 379 -19.89 -12.76 -6.38
CA GLU A 379 -21.08 -12.43 -7.19
C GLU A 379 -22.24 -13.39 -6.90
N GLN A 380 -22.00 -14.71 -6.84
CA GLN A 380 -23.03 -15.69 -6.51
C GLN A 380 -23.60 -15.50 -5.09
N MET A 381 -22.76 -15.16 -4.12
CA MET A 381 -23.19 -14.82 -2.76
C MET A 381 -24.11 -13.59 -2.77
N CYS A 382 -23.74 -12.56 -3.52
CA CYS A 382 -24.52 -11.32 -3.59
C CYS A 382 -25.81 -11.46 -4.41
N LYS A 383 -25.88 -12.42 -5.34
CA LYS A 383 -27.13 -12.86 -6.01
C LYS A 383 -27.98 -13.81 -5.15
N GLY A 384 -27.47 -14.27 -4.00
CA GLY A 384 -28.19 -15.20 -3.13
C GLY A 384 -28.19 -16.66 -3.58
N LEU A 385 -27.31 -17.02 -4.52
CA LEU A 385 -27.23 -18.34 -5.12
C LEU A 385 -26.33 -19.30 -4.33
N GLU A 386 -25.41 -18.77 -3.50
CA GLU A 386 -24.58 -19.56 -2.60
C GLU A 386 -24.73 -19.15 -1.12
N LYS A 387 -24.76 -20.14 -0.22
CA LYS A 387 -24.72 -19.92 1.23
C LYS A 387 -23.26 -19.84 1.71
N ASN A 388 -22.97 -18.85 2.56
CA ASN A 388 -21.72 -18.59 3.29
C ASN A 388 -20.84 -19.82 3.59
N ARG A 389 -20.01 -20.26 2.64
CA ARG A 389 -18.93 -21.24 2.86
C ARG A 389 -17.57 -20.52 2.76
N SER A 390 -16.76 -20.64 3.81
CA SER A 390 -15.42 -20.01 3.89
C SER A 390 -14.52 -20.48 2.75
N LEU A 391 -13.79 -19.55 2.12
CA LEU A 391 -12.89 -19.81 0.97
C LEU A 391 -11.62 -20.57 1.37
N ALA A 392 -11.34 -20.75 2.67
CA ALA A 392 -10.16 -21.48 3.13
C ALA A 392 -10.12 -22.94 2.65
N SER A 393 -11.26 -23.53 2.25
CA SER A 393 -11.32 -24.86 1.63
C SER A 393 -11.12 -24.88 0.12
N ASP A 394 -11.26 -23.74 -0.57
CA ASP A 394 -11.45 -23.69 -2.03
C ASP A 394 -10.20 -23.21 -2.79
N LEU A 395 -9.10 -22.91 -2.08
CA LEU A 395 -7.77 -22.77 -2.70
C LEU A 395 -7.18 -24.11 -3.15
N ASN A 396 -7.90 -25.23 -2.92
CA ASN A 396 -7.66 -26.50 -3.61
C ASN A 396 -8.16 -26.40 -5.06
N VAL A 397 -7.50 -25.58 -5.87
CA VAL A 397 -7.57 -25.72 -7.32
C VAL A 397 -6.59 -26.82 -7.68
N GLU A 398 -6.99 -28.07 -7.43
CA GLU A 398 -6.33 -29.24 -8.01
C GLU A 398 -6.62 -29.25 -9.51
N SER A 399 -5.88 -28.46 -10.28
CA SER A 399 -5.88 -28.59 -11.73
C SER A 399 -5.00 -29.78 -12.12
N ALA A 400 -5.37 -30.49 -13.18
CA ALA A 400 -4.67 -31.68 -13.67
C ALA A 400 -3.19 -31.47 -14.05
N ASP A 401 -2.66 -30.24 -13.97
CA ASP A 401 -1.25 -29.89 -14.17
C ASP A 401 -0.39 -29.99 -12.88
N GLU A 402 -0.97 -30.42 -11.75
CA GLU A 402 -0.30 -30.54 -10.45
C GLU A 402 0.83 -31.58 -10.36
N GLN A 403 1.00 -32.43 -11.38
CA GLN A 403 2.10 -33.39 -11.42
C GLN A 403 3.50 -32.74 -11.57
N HIS A 404 3.60 -31.46 -11.97
CA HIS A 404 4.89 -30.85 -12.30
C HIS A 404 5.37 -29.70 -11.39
N ALA A 405 4.52 -29.16 -10.50
CA ALA A 405 4.95 -28.11 -9.55
C ALA A 405 5.35 -28.71 -8.19
N SER A 406 6.64 -28.59 -7.87
CA SER A 406 7.21 -29.05 -6.59
C SER A 406 6.66 -28.28 -5.38
N ILE A 407 6.33 -26.99 -5.55
CA ILE A 407 5.82 -26.10 -4.50
C ILE A 407 4.74 -25.14 -4.99
N VAL A 408 3.92 -24.67 -4.06
CA VAL A 408 2.99 -23.54 -4.20
C VAL A 408 3.41 -22.47 -3.20
N VAL A 409 3.42 -21.20 -3.62
CA VAL A 409 3.71 -20.05 -2.72
C VAL A 409 2.46 -19.16 -2.58
N PRO A 410 2.36 -18.34 -1.51
CA PRO A 410 1.21 -17.45 -1.31
C PRO A 410 0.93 -16.54 -2.51
N GLY A 411 -0.31 -16.12 -2.68
CA GLY A 411 -0.69 -15.22 -3.77
C GLY A 411 -0.18 -13.78 -3.59
N PRO A 412 -0.28 -12.96 -4.64
CA PRO A 412 0.32 -11.62 -4.71
C PRO A 412 -0.24 -10.60 -3.73
N PHE A 413 -1.35 -10.90 -3.06
CA PHE A 413 -1.89 -10.08 -1.98
C PHE A 413 -1.09 -10.18 -0.66
N ALA A 414 -0.29 -11.25 -0.48
CA ALA A 414 0.40 -11.54 0.78
C ALA A 414 1.84 -11.01 0.77
N ILE A 415 2.31 -10.42 1.87
CA ILE A 415 3.69 -9.93 2.03
C ILE A 415 4.74 -11.02 1.77
N ALA A 416 4.44 -12.28 2.10
CA ALA A 416 5.30 -13.41 1.77
C ALA A 416 5.57 -13.53 0.26
N TYR A 417 4.55 -13.36 -0.59
CA TYR A 417 4.75 -13.35 -2.04
C TYR A 417 5.69 -12.22 -2.47
N HIS A 418 5.56 -11.04 -1.86
CA HIS A 418 6.43 -9.91 -2.19
C HIS A 418 7.88 -10.16 -1.78
N LEU A 419 8.14 -10.73 -0.61
CA LEU A 419 9.48 -11.14 -0.21
C LEU A 419 10.06 -12.15 -1.19
N ILE A 420 9.30 -13.23 -1.47
CA ILE A 420 9.71 -14.32 -2.34
C ILE A 420 9.97 -13.83 -3.77
N SER A 421 9.06 -13.04 -4.35
CA SER A 421 9.19 -12.52 -5.72
C SER A 421 10.27 -11.45 -5.85
N SER A 422 10.40 -10.55 -4.88
CA SER A 422 11.45 -9.52 -4.85
C SER A 422 12.84 -10.14 -4.82
N TRP A 423 13.02 -11.18 -3.99
CA TRP A 423 14.22 -12.01 -4.06
C TRP A 423 14.30 -12.71 -5.41
N ALA A 424 13.35 -13.56 -5.79
CA ALA A 424 13.45 -14.42 -6.97
C ALA A 424 13.78 -13.66 -8.27
N PHE A 425 13.31 -12.42 -8.44
CA PHE A 425 13.56 -11.61 -9.63
C PHE A 425 14.64 -10.51 -9.46
N SER A 426 15.36 -10.48 -8.33
CA SER A 426 16.41 -9.49 -8.05
C SER A 426 17.46 -9.38 -9.16
N ASP A 427 17.86 -10.50 -9.75
CA ASP A 427 18.98 -10.55 -10.70
C ASP A 427 18.57 -10.09 -12.11
N GLN A 428 17.28 -10.17 -12.45
CA GLN A 428 16.76 -9.65 -13.72
C GLN A 428 16.77 -8.11 -13.75
N ASN A 429 16.74 -7.48 -12.58
CA ASN A 429 16.96 -6.04 -12.46
C ASN A 429 18.44 -5.67 -12.70
N VAL A 430 19.38 -6.58 -12.41
CA VAL A 430 20.82 -6.38 -12.66
C VAL A 430 21.16 -6.54 -14.14
N VAL A 431 20.53 -7.50 -14.84
CA VAL A 431 20.74 -7.72 -16.29
C VAL A 431 20.27 -6.53 -17.15
N ASN A 432 19.32 -5.72 -16.65
CA ASN A 432 18.81 -4.53 -17.33
C ASN A 432 19.51 -3.20 -16.94
N GLY A 433 20.54 -3.21 -16.09
CA GLY A 433 21.34 -2.01 -15.85
C GLY A 433 22.20 -2.00 -14.59
N VAL A 434 23.50 -2.19 -14.80
CA VAL A 434 24.65 -1.74 -13.98
C VAL A 434 24.87 -2.43 -12.63
N GLU A 435 25.99 -3.16 -12.53
CA GLU A 435 26.58 -3.70 -11.30
C GLU A 435 26.69 -2.62 -10.20
N CYS A 436 26.06 -2.86 -9.05
CA CYS A 436 26.32 -2.10 -7.82
C CYS A 436 27.43 -2.76 -7.01
N ASN A 437 28.66 -2.30 -7.20
CA ASN A 437 29.75 -2.53 -6.25
C ASN A 437 29.58 -1.62 -5.03
N SER A 438 29.59 -2.23 -3.85
CA SER A 438 29.40 -1.60 -2.55
C SER A 438 30.66 -0.83 -2.07
N LYS A 439 30.45 0.36 -1.47
CA LYS A 439 31.23 0.96 -0.36
C LYS A 439 30.72 2.39 0.01
N LYS A 440 29.90 2.48 1.08
CA LYS A 440 29.67 3.57 2.08
C LYS A 440 29.46 5.06 1.64
N PRO A 441 28.93 5.97 2.51
CA PRO A 441 28.13 5.81 3.73
C PRO A 441 26.74 6.51 3.65
N ILE A 442 25.92 6.21 4.65
CA ILE A 442 24.57 6.75 4.90
C ILE A 442 24.62 8.28 5.03
N GLY A 443 23.86 8.95 4.15
CA GLY A 443 23.52 10.36 4.25
C GLY A 443 22.08 10.56 3.78
N SER A 444 21.22 10.96 4.72
CA SER A 444 19.83 11.41 4.56
C SER A 444 19.43 11.79 3.13
N MET A 445 18.61 10.97 2.47
CA MET A 445 17.79 11.43 1.34
C MET A 445 16.38 10.87 1.39
N THR A 446 15.45 11.82 1.44
CA THR A 446 14.02 11.71 1.23
C THR A 446 13.68 11.02 -0.09
N ASN A 447 12.75 10.07 -0.02
CA ASN A 447 12.15 9.38 -1.17
C ASN A 447 11.59 10.35 -2.22
N SER A 448 12.08 10.26 -3.44
CA SER A 448 11.34 10.48 -4.70
C SER A 448 12.20 10.08 -5.89
N TYR A 449 12.10 8.83 -6.34
CA TYR A 449 12.55 8.45 -7.68
C TYR A 449 11.52 7.49 -8.30
N ILE A 450 10.74 8.01 -9.24
CA ILE A 450 10.10 7.25 -10.32
C ILE A 450 10.65 7.81 -11.65
N PHE A 451 10.97 6.90 -12.55
CA PHE A 451 11.47 7.08 -13.90
C PHE A 451 10.67 8.09 -14.74
N PHE A 452 11.35 9.14 -15.22
CA PHE A 452 11.05 9.87 -16.47
C PHE A 452 12.39 10.35 -17.06
N PHE A 453 13.12 9.47 -17.77
CA PHE A 453 14.46 9.81 -18.30
C PHE A 453 14.56 9.88 -19.83
N LYS A 454 13.46 9.83 -20.58
CA LYS A 454 13.50 9.98 -22.05
C LYS A 454 12.96 11.32 -22.57
N GLU A 455 12.06 11.99 -21.84
CA GLU A 455 11.48 13.28 -22.28
C GLU A 455 12.29 14.51 -21.83
N SER A 456 13.19 14.38 -20.84
CA SER A 456 13.96 15.52 -20.32
C SER A 456 15.05 16.03 -21.28
N LEU A 457 15.56 15.20 -22.20
CA LEU A 457 16.66 15.60 -23.08
C LEU A 457 16.18 16.46 -24.25
N GLU A 458 15.05 16.10 -24.87
CA GLU A 458 14.43 16.88 -25.95
C GLU A 458 13.95 18.23 -25.44
N ILE A 459 13.36 18.28 -24.24
CA ILE A 459 12.93 19.53 -23.60
C ILE A 459 14.11 20.44 -23.26
N LYS A 460 15.24 19.88 -22.79
CA LYS A 460 16.46 20.65 -22.51
C LYS A 460 17.13 21.17 -23.78
N ILE A 461 17.11 20.42 -24.88
CA ILE A 461 17.60 20.87 -26.19
C ILE A 461 16.68 21.95 -26.76
N MET A 462 15.35 21.80 -26.65
CA MET A 462 14.40 22.82 -27.10
C MET A 462 14.52 24.12 -26.31
N LEU A 463 14.69 24.04 -24.98
CA LEU A 463 14.91 25.21 -24.12
C LEU A 463 16.25 25.89 -24.42
N LEU A 464 17.30 25.12 -24.74
CA LEU A 464 18.59 25.68 -25.15
C LEU A 464 18.48 26.39 -26.52
N VAL A 465 17.74 25.82 -27.48
CA VAL A 465 17.49 26.43 -28.79
C VAL A 465 16.62 27.68 -28.67
N LEU A 466 15.56 27.65 -27.86
CA LEU A 466 14.72 28.81 -27.58
C LEU A 466 15.49 29.92 -26.83
N TYR A 467 16.36 29.55 -25.90
CA TYR A 467 17.21 30.50 -25.18
C TYR A 467 18.27 31.14 -26.10
N ILE A 468 18.88 30.36 -26.99
CA ILE A 468 19.82 30.87 -28.00
C ILE A 468 19.09 31.75 -29.03
N SER A 469 17.87 31.40 -29.46
CA SER A 469 17.04 32.25 -30.33
C SER A 469 16.57 33.53 -29.63
N PHE A 470 16.26 33.47 -28.33
CA PHE A 470 15.88 34.63 -27.53
C PHE A 470 17.04 35.61 -27.34
N ILE A 471 18.25 35.11 -27.07
CA ILE A 471 19.46 35.96 -27.02
C ILE A 471 19.81 36.50 -28.40
N SER A 472 19.72 35.69 -29.47
CA SER A 472 20.02 36.15 -30.83
C SER A 472 19.03 37.19 -31.36
N ASN A 473 17.77 37.18 -30.92
CA ASN A 473 16.76 38.17 -31.31
C ASN A 473 16.80 39.44 -30.45
N ASN A 474 17.21 39.36 -29.18
CA ASN A 474 17.32 40.54 -28.30
C ASN A 474 18.65 41.30 -28.41
N VAL A 475 19.69 40.71 -29.02
CA VAL A 475 20.96 41.41 -29.31
C VAL A 475 20.83 42.40 -30.50
N LYS A 476 19.73 42.38 -31.26
CA LYS A 476 19.43 43.40 -32.29
C LYS A 476 18.70 44.64 -31.76
N GLY A 477 18.35 44.68 -30.46
CA GLY A 477 17.63 45.80 -29.82
C GLY A 477 18.49 46.72 -28.95
N PHE A 478 19.79 46.43 -28.78
CA PHE A 478 20.71 47.22 -27.94
C PHE A 478 21.84 47.81 -28.79
N CYS A 479 21.48 48.70 -29.72
CA CYS A 479 22.41 49.59 -30.42
C CYS A 479 21.73 50.95 -30.63
N ALA A 480 21.47 51.66 -29.53
CA ALA A 480 21.29 53.10 -29.52
C ALA A 480 21.50 53.61 -28.07
N SER A 481 22.20 54.73 -27.94
CA SER A 481 22.56 55.46 -26.71
C SER A 481 23.73 54.92 -25.86
N ASP A 482 24.87 55.56 -26.11
CA ASP A 482 25.85 56.09 -25.15
C ASP A 482 26.60 55.15 -24.19
N GLY A 483 27.81 54.77 -24.64
CA GLY A 483 29.04 55.09 -23.91
C GLY A 483 29.48 54.17 -22.77
N ILE A 484 30.56 53.42 -23.04
CA ILE A 484 31.52 52.76 -22.12
C ILE A 484 31.26 51.26 -21.89
N PHE A 485 31.97 50.43 -22.67
CA PHE A 485 32.20 48.99 -22.44
C PHE A 485 33.56 48.75 -21.78
N PRO A 486 33.69 47.70 -20.94
CA PRO A 486 34.86 46.82 -20.98
C PRO A 486 34.54 45.49 -21.69
N SER A 487 35.59 44.86 -22.21
CA SER A 487 35.63 43.86 -23.28
C SER A 487 34.74 42.62 -23.13
N THR A 488 34.18 42.19 -24.26
CA THR A 488 33.41 40.95 -24.53
C THR A 488 34.14 39.63 -24.23
N PHE A 489 35.36 39.66 -23.68
CA PHE A 489 36.17 38.49 -23.38
C PHE A 489 35.87 37.87 -22.00
N ASP A 490 35.45 38.67 -21.01
CA ASP A 490 35.21 38.19 -19.65
C ASP A 490 33.86 37.47 -19.47
N PHE A 491 32.84 37.84 -20.26
CA PHE A 491 31.51 37.22 -20.20
C PHE A 491 31.50 35.81 -20.81
N ALA A 492 32.30 35.58 -21.86
CA ALA A 492 32.45 34.26 -22.47
C ALA A 492 33.22 33.28 -21.57
N LEU A 493 34.21 33.76 -20.82
CA LEU A 493 34.98 32.95 -19.88
C LEU A 493 34.13 32.54 -18.67
N PHE A 494 33.26 33.43 -18.19
CA PHE A 494 32.30 33.14 -17.12
C PHE A 494 31.29 32.04 -17.51
N ILE A 495 30.77 32.08 -18.74
CA ILE A 495 29.88 31.03 -19.28
C ILE A 495 30.65 29.71 -19.50
N HIS A 496 31.91 29.75 -19.94
CA HIS A 496 32.71 28.54 -20.16
C HIS A 496 33.05 27.82 -18.85
N VAL A 497 33.35 28.55 -17.77
CA VAL A 497 33.64 27.97 -16.44
C VAL A 497 32.37 27.36 -15.81
N GLN A 498 31.20 27.99 -15.99
CA GLN A 498 29.92 27.45 -15.51
C GLN A 498 29.46 26.21 -16.31
N LEU A 499 29.69 26.16 -17.63
CA LEU A 499 29.40 24.96 -18.42
C LEU A 499 30.32 23.77 -18.09
N LYS A 500 31.60 24.02 -17.76
CA LYS A 500 32.55 22.96 -17.36
C LYS A 500 32.20 22.33 -16.00
N PHE A 501 31.55 23.08 -15.12
CA PHE A 501 31.08 22.56 -13.83
C PHE A 501 29.79 21.72 -13.97
N PHE A 502 29.03 21.93 -15.04
CA PHE A 502 27.74 21.28 -15.28
C PHE A 502 27.80 20.02 -16.16
N ILE A 503 28.94 19.78 -16.84
CA ILE A 503 29.10 18.66 -17.79
C ILE A 503 30.21 17.72 -17.29
N ASN A 504 29.82 16.56 -16.77
CA ASN A 504 30.76 15.51 -16.38
C ASN A 504 31.32 14.79 -17.63
N ASN A 505 32.55 14.28 -17.54
CA ASN A 505 33.51 13.94 -18.63
C ASN A 505 33.10 12.91 -19.71
N LYS A 506 31.83 12.48 -19.80
CA LYS A 506 31.36 11.55 -20.86
C LYS A 506 30.72 12.25 -22.07
N LEU A 507 30.29 13.52 -21.94
CA LEU A 507 29.63 14.26 -23.03
C LEU A 507 30.62 14.90 -24.03
N ILE A 508 31.88 15.12 -23.64
CA ILE A 508 32.90 15.78 -24.47
C ILE A 508 33.32 14.90 -25.66
N ASN A 509 33.42 13.58 -25.44
CA ASN A 509 33.81 12.64 -26.51
C ASN A 509 32.71 12.49 -27.58
N ILE A 510 31.44 12.53 -27.17
CA ILE A 510 30.30 12.41 -28.11
C ILE A 510 30.13 13.69 -28.94
N MET A 511 30.46 14.86 -28.38
CA MET A 511 30.43 16.12 -29.12
C MET A 511 31.62 16.30 -30.07
N GLN A 512 32.80 15.75 -29.77
CA GLN A 512 33.97 15.80 -30.66
C GLN A 512 33.75 14.98 -31.95
N ASP A 513 33.16 13.80 -31.85
CA ASP A 513 32.87 12.95 -33.03
C ASP A 513 31.77 13.56 -33.93
N HIS A 514 30.79 14.24 -33.34
CA HIS A 514 29.72 14.88 -34.09
C HIS A 514 30.16 16.22 -34.73
N LEU A 515 31.11 16.94 -34.13
CA LEU A 515 31.70 18.17 -34.69
C LEU A 515 32.72 17.88 -35.81
N LEU A 516 33.45 16.76 -35.76
CA LEU A 516 34.33 16.34 -36.86
C LEU A 516 33.53 15.93 -38.11
N SER A 517 32.40 15.24 -37.92
CA SER A 517 31.48 14.84 -39.01
C SER A 517 30.83 16.06 -39.71
N VAL A 518 30.50 17.11 -38.94
CA VAL A 518 29.87 18.34 -39.48
C VAL A 518 30.87 19.26 -40.17
N MET A 519 32.16 19.28 -39.77
CA MET A 519 33.19 20.06 -40.46
C MET A 519 33.69 19.43 -41.78
N VAL A 520 33.62 18.11 -41.93
CA VAL A 520 33.96 17.43 -43.20
C VAL A 520 32.84 17.58 -44.25
N SER A 521 31.58 17.78 -43.83
CA SER A 521 30.43 17.94 -44.73
C SER A 521 30.27 19.36 -45.32
N LYS A 522 30.86 20.40 -44.69
CA LYS A 522 30.79 21.80 -45.19
C LYS A 522 31.92 22.23 -46.12
N LYS A 523 32.89 21.37 -46.47
CA LYS A 523 33.93 21.66 -47.48
C LYS A 523 33.65 21.09 -48.88
N LYS A 524 32.43 20.56 -49.13
CA LYS A 524 32.01 20.00 -50.43
C LYS A 524 30.85 20.73 -51.13
N LYS A 525 30.45 21.92 -50.67
CA LYS A 525 29.55 22.83 -51.41
C LYS A 525 29.97 24.29 -51.24
N LYS A 526 31.02 24.67 -51.96
CA LYS A 526 31.16 25.97 -52.64
C LYS A 526 32.17 25.79 -53.77
#